data_AF-A0A1W9LID4-F1
#
_entry.id   AF-A0A1W9LID4-F1
#
_cell.length_a   1.000
_cell.length_b   1.000
_cell.length_c   1.000
_cell.angle_alpha   90.00
_cell.angle_beta   90.00
_cell.angle_gamma   90.00
#
_symmetry.space_group_name_H-M   'P 1'
#
loop_
_entity.id
_entity.type
_entity.pdbx_description
1 polymer ?
#
loop_
_entity_poly.entity_id
_entity_poly.type
_entity_poly.pdbx_seq_one_letter_code
_entity_poly.pdbx_strand_id
1 'polypeptide(L)'
;MNDAAGLTLAAILALTARFQAGVDAMKAGDPARAAAEMSAVLKANPGLPELAAGARLLRGQALKAQSKSREALEDFRWLATRDVAPDVRKKAREEFAAAGGKPASLVPELPPLAEWKRMQESIREGEGRRAWDWMTAKLRKELQSLGEMMGDVDPDNIALWFAEDEAVMTGQAIDEEAGTAQLTFRENGQTIHVRWVQDGTRWKIDRLRHEMPNEDGDIPQIILTDVAAMDGDEWGDDRPPGARKRGAADPDEAAKANNLAPALKAEIEASVAKLGDSDAAARTKARARLKEIGPTARPLLKKYLNDPDPEIATTVRELLAPP
;
A
#
# COMPACT_ATOMS: atom_id res chain seq x y z
N MET A 1 -10.49 -36.63 21.37
CA MET A 1 -10.69 -35.43 20.53
C MET A 1 -10.39 -34.19 21.37
N ASN A 2 -9.31 -33.49 21.05
CA ASN A 2 -9.14 -32.03 21.18
C ASN A 2 -9.20 -31.30 22.54
N ASP A 3 -8.48 -31.77 23.57
CA ASP A 3 -8.27 -30.99 24.81
C ASP A 3 -7.56 -29.64 24.53
N ALA A 4 -6.60 -29.62 23.60
CA ALA A 4 -5.90 -28.40 23.20
C ALA A 4 -6.85 -27.37 22.54
N ALA A 5 -7.73 -27.81 21.63
CA ALA A 5 -8.67 -26.90 20.98
C ALA A 5 -9.74 -26.39 21.97
N GLY A 6 -10.17 -27.22 22.92
CA GLY A 6 -11.06 -26.81 24.01
C GLY A 6 -10.43 -25.74 24.91
N LEU A 7 -9.16 -25.90 25.26
CA LEU A 7 -8.39 -24.92 26.04
C LEU A 7 -8.17 -23.60 25.27
N THR A 8 -7.84 -23.68 23.97
CA THR A 8 -7.70 -22.48 23.12
C THR A 8 -9.02 -21.72 23.01
N LEU A 9 -10.13 -22.41 22.79
CA LEU A 9 -11.45 -21.76 22.71
C LEU A 9 -11.85 -21.12 24.05
N ALA A 10 -11.64 -21.81 25.17
CA ALA A 10 -11.90 -21.25 26.50
C ALA A 10 -11.04 -20.00 26.79
N ALA A 11 -9.77 -20.00 26.37
CA ALA A 11 -8.89 -18.85 26.50
C ALA A 11 -9.39 -17.66 25.66
N ILE A 12 -9.78 -17.89 24.40
CA ILE A 12 -10.33 -16.84 23.53
C ILE A 12 -11.62 -16.27 24.14
N LEU A 13 -12.53 -17.12 24.61
CA LEU A 13 -13.77 -16.67 25.25
C LEU A 13 -13.51 -15.85 26.52
N ALA A 14 -12.56 -16.26 27.36
CA ALA A 14 -12.18 -15.51 28.55
C ALA A 14 -11.59 -14.13 28.22
N LEU A 15 -10.82 -14.03 27.13
CA LEU A 15 -10.26 -12.77 26.66
C LEU A 15 -11.33 -11.83 26.12
N THR A 16 -12.27 -12.35 25.32
CA THR A 16 -13.42 -11.59 24.82
C THR A 16 -14.30 -11.11 25.96
N ALA A 17 -14.54 -11.94 26.99
CA ALA A 17 -15.32 -11.55 28.17
C ALA A 17 -14.65 -10.40 28.95
N ARG A 18 -13.33 -10.44 29.13
CA ARG A 18 -12.57 -9.34 29.74
C ARG A 18 -12.59 -8.07 28.90
N PHE A 19 -12.45 -8.20 27.59
CA PHE A 19 -12.56 -7.08 26.67
C PHE A 19 -13.93 -6.40 26.83
N GLN A 20 -15.01 -7.18 26.82
CA GLN A 20 -16.36 -6.67 27.01
C GLN A 20 -16.53 -5.99 28.38
N ALA A 21 -16.01 -6.59 29.46
CA ALA A 21 -16.03 -5.99 30.79
C ALA A 21 -15.33 -4.62 30.83
N GLY A 22 -14.21 -4.46 30.11
CA GLY A 22 -13.53 -3.16 30.01
C GLY A 22 -14.31 -2.14 29.19
N VAL A 23 -15.00 -2.56 28.12
CA VAL A 23 -15.93 -1.69 27.35
C VAL A 23 -17.07 -1.21 28.24
N ASP A 24 -17.67 -2.10 29.03
CA ASP A 24 -18.79 -1.76 29.91
C ASP A 24 -18.34 -0.85 31.06
N ALA A 25 -17.12 -1.05 31.59
CA ALA A 25 -16.50 -0.15 32.56
C ALA A 25 -16.29 1.26 31.99
N MET A 26 -15.87 1.40 30.73
CA MET A 26 -15.78 2.71 30.07
C MET A 26 -17.14 3.40 29.99
N LYS A 27 -18.19 2.66 29.58
CA LYS A 27 -19.56 3.20 29.51
C LYS A 27 -20.09 3.62 30.88
N ALA A 28 -19.71 2.89 31.93
CA ALA A 28 -20.06 3.20 33.31
C ALA A 28 -19.24 4.37 33.93
N GLY A 29 -18.29 4.94 33.20
CA GLY A 29 -17.43 6.01 33.70
C GLY A 29 -16.36 5.53 34.69
N ASP A 30 -15.98 4.26 34.65
CA ASP A 30 -14.89 3.67 35.45
C ASP A 30 -13.66 3.39 34.57
N PRO A 31 -12.86 4.42 34.26
CA PRO A 31 -11.69 4.26 33.40
C PRO A 31 -10.57 3.45 34.08
N ALA A 32 -10.53 3.41 35.41
CA ALA A 32 -9.52 2.64 36.14
C ALA A 32 -9.73 1.14 35.92
N ARG A 33 -10.97 0.66 36.07
CA ARG A 33 -11.33 -0.72 35.76
C ARG A 33 -11.16 -1.04 34.29
N ALA A 34 -11.59 -0.16 33.39
CA ALA A 34 -11.41 -0.37 31.96
C ALA A 34 -9.93 -0.57 31.58
N ALA A 35 -9.02 0.26 32.09
CA ALA A 35 -7.59 0.12 31.84
C ALA A 35 -7.01 -1.19 32.40
N ALA A 36 -7.50 -1.65 33.56
CA ALA A 36 -7.08 -2.91 34.16
C ALA A 36 -7.50 -4.12 33.32
N GLU A 37 -8.76 -4.17 32.88
CA GLU A 37 -9.28 -5.25 32.03
C GLU A 37 -8.53 -5.32 30.69
N MET A 38 -8.32 -4.17 30.04
CA MET A 38 -7.57 -4.13 28.78
C MET A 38 -6.10 -4.53 28.96
N SER A 39 -5.48 -4.15 30.09
CA SER A 39 -4.12 -4.60 30.43
C SER A 39 -4.05 -6.12 30.60
N ALA A 40 -5.09 -6.74 31.19
CA ALA A 40 -5.17 -8.19 31.34
C ALA A 40 -5.29 -8.89 29.98
N VAL A 41 -6.09 -8.35 29.05
CA VAL A 41 -6.17 -8.85 27.66
C VAL A 41 -4.81 -8.77 26.98
N LEU A 42 -4.11 -7.65 27.09
CA LEU A 42 -2.79 -7.46 26.46
C LEU A 42 -1.71 -8.37 27.06
N LYS A 43 -1.70 -8.54 28.38
CA LYS A 43 -0.74 -9.40 29.09
C LYS A 43 -0.89 -10.87 28.69
N ALA A 44 -2.11 -11.32 28.43
CA ALA A 44 -2.38 -12.68 28.00
C ALA A 44 -1.90 -12.97 26.56
N ASN A 45 -1.48 -11.93 25.82
CA ASN A 45 -0.94 -12.01 24.46
C ASN A 45 -1.77 -12.93 23.54
N PRO A 46 -2.97 -12.50 23.15
CA PRO A 46 -4.02 -13.37 22.61
C PRO A 46 -3.69 -14.02 21.26
N GLY A 47 -2.55 -13.70 20.63
CA GLY A 47 -2.25 -14.12 19.25
C GLY A 47 -3.21 -13.53 18.21
N LEU A 48 -4.10 -12.62 18.63
CA LEU A 48 -5.13 -11.96 17.83
C LEU A 48 -4.79 -10.47 17.72
N PRO A 49 -4.19 -10.03 16.59
CA PRO A 49 -3.74 -8.65 16.41
C PRO A 49 -4.85 -7.60 16.59
N GLU A 50 -6.05 -7.89 16.11
CA GLU A 50 -7.21 -6.99 16.13
C GLU A 50 -7.70 -6.77 17.56
N LEU A 51 -7.78 -7.85 18.35
CA LEU A 51 -8.15 -7.77 19.77
C LEU A 51 -7.10 -6.98 20.56
N ALA A 52 -5.81 -7.21 20.27
CA ALA A 52 -4.72 -6.48 20.89
C ALA A 52 -4.71 -4.99 20.49
N ALA A 53 -5.08 -4.67 19.25
CA ALA A 53 -5.20 -3.29 18.78
C ALA A 53 -6.37 -2.56 19.45
N GLY A 54 -7.55 -3.19 19.49
CA GLY A 54 -8.71 -2.67 20.20
C GLY A 54 -8.44 -2.47 21.69
N ALA A 55 -7.74 -3.41 22.33
CA ALA A 55 -7.45 -3.34 23.76
C ALA A 55 -6.48 -2.19 24.08
N ARG A 56 -5.45 -1.98 23.24
CA ARG A 56 -4.57 -0.80 23.37
C ARG A 56 -5.33 0.51 23.17
N LEU A 57 -6.23 0.59 22.19
CA LEU A 57 -6.97 1.81 21.92
C LEU A 57 -7.85 2.20 23.12
N LEU A 58 -8.62 1.24 23.63
CA LEU A 58 -9.47 1.44 24.80
C LEU A 58 -8.66 1.70 26.06
N ARG A 59 -7.54 0.99 26.27
CA ARG A 59 -6.65 1.25 27.39
C ARG A 59 -6.07 2.65 27.35
N GLY A 60 -5.57 3.09 26.19
CA GLY A 60 -5.06 4.44 26.01
C GLY A 60 -6.12 5.51 26.31
N GLN A 61 -7.36 5.32 25.83
CA GLN A 61 -8.48 6.22 26.13
C GLN A 61 -8.80 6.26 27.63
N ALA A 62 -8.83 5.09 28.29
CA ALA A 62 -9.07 4.97 29.72
C ALA A 62 -7.95 5.62 30.55
N LEU A 63 -6.68 5.46 30.15
CA LEU A 63 -5.52 6.07 30.78
C LEU A 63 -5.53 7.59 30.61
N LYS A 64 -5.90 8.08 29.42
CA LYS A 64 -6.11 9.51 29.16
C LYS A 64 -7.18 10.10 30.09
N ALA A 65 -8.31 9.40 30.26
CA ALA A 65 -9.37 9.81 31.19
C ALA A 65 -8.91 9.84 32.66
N GLN A 66 -7.93 9.02 33.03
CA GLN A 66 -7.27 9.03 34.34
C GLN A 66 -6.16 10.09 34.48
N SER A 67 -5.97 10.97 33.49
CA SER A 67 -4.83 11.90 33.43
C SER A 67 -3.45 11.21 33.40
N LYS A 68 -3.39 9.91 33.08
CA LYS A 68 -2.14 9.16 32.88
C LYS A 68 -1.64 9.31 31.44
N SER A 69 -1.44 10.55 31.00
CA SER A 69 -1.17 10.88 29.60
C SER A 69 0.08 10.20 29.04
N ARG A 70 1.12 10.00 29.87
CA ARG A 70 2.35 9.31 29.41
C ARG A 70 2.08 7.88 28.97
N GLU A 71 1.35 7.11 29.77
CA GLU A 71 1.01 5.71 29.47
C GLU A 71 0.04 5.64 28.28
N ALA A 72 -0.91 6.58 28.19
CA ALA A 72 -1.82 6.68 27.05
C ALA A 72 -1.06 6.94 25.73
N LEU A 73 -0.07 7.83 25.75
CA LEU A 73 0.76 8.15 24.58
C LEU A 73 1.55 6.93 24.09
N GLU A 74 1.98 6.03 24.98
CA GLU A 74 2.66 4.79 24.59
C GLU A 74 1.74 3.88 23.77
N ASP A 75 0.49 3.69 24.23
CA ASP A 75 -0.51 2.88 23.52
C ASP A 75 -0.88 3.50 22.17
N PHE A 76 -1.15 4.81 22.14
CA PHE A 76 -1.51 5.50 20.90
C PHE A 76 -0.36 5.55 19.91
N ARG A 77 0.88 5.78 20.37
CA ARG A 77 2.07 5.71 19.50
C ARG A 77 2.20 4.33 18.89
N TRP A 78 2.08 3.28 19.70
CA TRP A 78 2.19 1.90 19.21
C TRP A 78 1.19 1.62 18.08
N LEU A 79 -0.06 2.06 18.23
CA LEU A 79 -1.10 1.91 17.21
C LEU A 79 -0.86 2.80 15.99
N ALA A 80 -0.41 4.03 16.19
CA ALA A 80 -0.21 5.02 15.13
C ALA A 80 0.95 4.67 14.18
N THR A 81 1.89 3.85 14.63
CA THR A 81 3.14 3.53 13.92
C THR A 81 3.28 2.05 13.58
N ARG A 82 2.22 1.24 13.63
CA ARG A 82 2.31 -0.18 13.27
C ARG A 82 1.26 -0.56 12.25
N ASP A 83 1.49 -1.70 11.63
CA ASP A 83 0.53 -2.30 10.71
C ASP A 83 -0.71 -2.82 11.44
N VAL A 84 -1.61 -1.88 11.73
CA VAL A 84 -2.98 -2.10 12.18
C VAL A 84 -3.95 -1.52 11.16
N ALA A 85 -5.23 -1.90 11.26
CA ALA A 85 -6.29 -1.40 10.40
C ALA A 85 -6.24 0.14 10.26
N PRO A 86 -6.40 0.69 9.04
CA PRO A 86 -6.24 2.12 8.76
C PRO A 86 -7.06 3.03 9.68
N ASP A 87 -8.33 2.69 9.91
CA ASP A 87 -9.22 3.48 10.77
C ASP A 87 -8.76 3.51 12.23
N VAL A 88 -8.24 2.38 12.73
CA VAL A 88 -7.66 2.30 14.08
C VAL A 88 -6.42 3.17 14.18
N ARG A 89 -5.57 3.18 13.15
CA ARG A 89 -4.35 3.99 13.10
C ARG A 89 -4.68 5.49 13.07
N LYS A 90 -5.61 5.89 12.19
CA LYS A 90 -6.12 7.26 12.12
C LYS A 90 -6.65 7.70 13.47
N LYS A 91 -7.50 6.88 14.09
CA LYS A 91 -8.04 7.17 15.42
C LYS A 91 -6.94 7.30 16.47
N ALA A 92 -5.96 6.41 16.47
CA ALA A 92 -4.85 6.48 17.41
C ALA A 92 -4.01 7.76 17.26
N ARG A 93 -3.83 8.29 16.04
CA ARG A 93 -3.13 9.56 15.80
C ARG A 93 -3.89 10.75 16.34
N GLU A 94 -5.20 10.79 16.16
CA GLU A 94 -6.08 11.79 16.77
C GLU A 94 -5.96 11.75 18.30
N GLU A 95 -6.06 10.56 18.88
CA GLU A 95 -5.97 10.37 20.33
C GLU A 95 -4.57 10.71 20.87
N PHE A 96 -3.51 10.40 20.13
CA PHE A 96 -2.13 10.77 20.46
C PHE A 96 -1.96 12.29 20.52
N ALA A 97 -2.48 13.01 19.52
CA ALA A 97 -2.46 14.47 19.50
C ALA A 97 -3.28 15.05 20.66
N ALA A 98 -4.49 14.52 20.90
CA ALA A 98 -5.38 14.93 21.99
C ALA A 98 -4.78 14.67 23.38
N ALA A 99 -3.92 13.66 23.53
CA ALA A 99 -3.18 13.36 24.76
C ALA A 99 -1.91 14.23 24.94
N GLY A 100 -1.66 15.21 24.06
CA GLY A 100 -0.52 16.11 24.11
C GLY A 100 0.74 15.60 23.39
N GLY A 101 0.61 14.52 22.61
CA GLY A 101 1.68 14.01 21.75
C GLY A 101 1.92 14.92 20.55
N LYS A 102 3.15 14.88 20.02
CA LYS A 102 3.53 15.65 18.81
C LYS A 102 3.35 14.79 17.56
N PRO A 103 2.39 15.06 16.65
CA PRO A 103 2.15 14.22 15.47
C PRO A 103 3.39 14.04 14.59
N ALA A 104 4.22 15.09 14.45
CA ALA A 104 5.49 15.02 13.72
C ALA A 104 6.45 13.94 14.25
N SER A 105 6.35 13.56 15.53
CA SER A 105 7.17 12.48 16.11
C SER A 105 6.72 11.06 15.69
N LEU A 106 5.60 10.95 14.99
CA LEU A 106 5.07 9.71 14.45
C LEU A 106 5.40 9.55 12.97
N VAL A 107 5.90 10.58 12.27
CA VAL A 107 6.17 10.48 10.84
C VAL A 107 7.56 9.86 10.62
N PRO A 108 7.71 8.90 9.69
CA PRO A 108 9.03 8.38 9.32
C PRO A 108 9.95 9.49 8.82
N GLU A 109 11.25 9.38 9.14
CA GLU A 109 12.25 10.39 8.78
C GLU A 109 12.43 10.52 7.26
N LEU A 110 12.39 9.38 6.57
CA LEU A 110 12.56 9.31 5.13
C LEU A 110 11.24 8.93 4.45
N PRO A 111 10.93 9.49 3.28
CA PRO A 111 9.80 9.02 2.48
C PRO A 111 10.07 7.62 1.88
N PRO A 112 9.03 6.87 1.48
CA PRO A 112 9.18 5.50 0.97
C PRO A 112 10.17 5.37 -0.19
N LEU A 113 10.20 6.35 -1.11
CA LEU A 113 11.14 6.33 -2.24
C LEU A 113 12.60 6.49 -1.80
N ALA A 114 12.87 7.27 -0.77
CA ALA A 114 14.22 7.41 -0.23
C ALA A 114 14.65 6.13 0.49
N GLU A 115 13.73 5.48 1.22
CA GLU A 115 13.97 4.17 1.84
C GLU A 115 14.22 3.08 0.77
N TRP A 116 13.46 3.08 -0.33
CA TRP A 116 13.68 2.19 -1.46
C TRP A 116 15.09 2.34 -2.05
N LYS A 117 15.51 3.57 -2.36
CA LYS A 117 16.84 3.84 -2.92
C LYS A 117 17.96 3.42 -1.96
N ARG A 118 17.78 3.67 -0.66
CA ARG A 118 18.73 3.27 0.38
C ARG A 118 18.85 1.75 0.49
N MET A 119 17.73 1.04 0.36
CA MET A 119 17.73 -0.42 0.31
C MET A 119 18.48 -0.93 -0.93
N GLN A 120 18.20 -0.38 -2.12
CA GLN A 120 18.90 -0.74 -3.35
C GLN A 120 20.42 -0.52 -3.26
N GLU A 121 20.85 0.60 -2.67
CA GLU A 121 22.26 0.89 -2.42
C GLU A 121 22.92 -0.14 -1.50
N SER A 122 22.27 -0.49 -0.38
CA SER A 122 22.76 -1.54 0.53
C SER A 122 22.91 -2.89 -0.17
N ILE A 123 21.98 -3.25 -1.07
CA ILE A 123 22.09 -4.47 -1.87
C ILE A 123 23.30 -4.41 -2.82
N ARG A 124 23.54 -3.27 -3.50
CA ARG A 124 24.70 -3.08 -4.39
C ARG A 124 26.03 -3.15 -3.67
N GLU A 125 26.07 -2.74 -2.40
CA GLU A 125 27.25 -2.85 -1.53
C GLU A 125 27.52 -4.28 -1.04
N GLY A 126 26.72 -5.26 -1.47
CA GLY A 126 26.84 -6.66 -1.04
C GLY A 126 26.21 -6.93 0.32
N GLU A 127 25.39 -6.01 0.85
CA GLU A 127 24.65 -6.19 2.09
C GLU A 127 23.22 -6.67 1.83
N GLY A 128 23.01 -7.58 0.87
CA GLY A 128 21.68 -8.07 0.46
C GLY A 128 20.81 -8.56 1.63
N ARG A 129 21.41 -9.25 2.59
CA ARG A 129 20.77 -9.71 3.82
C ARG A 129 20.17 -8.57 4.65
N ARG A 130 20.73 -7.35 4.58
CA ARG A 130 20.16 -6.17 5.26
C ARG A 130 18.88 -5.69 4.58
N ALA A 131 18.65 -5.98 3.30
CA ALA A 131 17.40 -5.63 2.61
C ALA A 131 16.16 -6.24 3.30
N TRP A 132 16.33 -7.36 3.99
CA TRP A 132 15.28 -8.00 4.79
C TRP A 132 14.78 -7.12 5.93
N ASP A 133 15.58 -6.16 6.42
CA ASP A 133 15.15 -5.20 7.45
C ASP A 133 14.14 -4.17 6.92
N TRP A 134 14.11 -3.95 5.59
CA TRP A 134 13.08 -3.15 4.93
C TRP A 134 11.78 -3.91 4.71
N MET A 135 11.69 -5.20 5.03
CA MET A 135 10.50 -6.01 4.79
C MET A 135 9.73 -6.29 6.08
N THR A 136 8.40 -6.38 5.98
CA THR A 136 7.58 -6.86 7.10
C THR A 136 7.91 -8.33 7.38
N ALA A 137 7.66 -8.79 8.61
CA ALA A 137 7.83 -10.21 8.95
C ALA A 137 6.97 -11.13 8.08
N LYS A 138 5.80 -10.64 7.66
CA LYS A 138 4.89 -11.32 6.74
C LYS A 138 5.54 -11.52 5.37
N LEU A 139 5.98 -10.43 4.72
CA LEU A 139 6.60 -10.51 3.40
C LEU A 139 7.86 -11.38 3.42
N ARG A 140 8.69 -11.27 4.46
CA ARG A 140 9.86 -12.13 4.65
C ARG A 140 9.51 -13.61 4.62
N LYS A 141 8.43 -14.00 5.32
CA LYS A 141 7.96 -15.39 5.34
C LYS A 141 7.48 -15.83 3.95
N GLU A 142 6.72 -14.97 3.25
CA GLU A 142 6.24 -15.26 1.89
C GLU A 142 7.41 -15.45 0.91
N LEU A 143 8.41 -14.56 0.93
CA LEU A 143 9.59 -14.65 0.09
C LEU A 143 10.47 -15.86 0.44
N GLN A 144 10.61 -16.20 1.72
CA GLN A 144 11.33 -17.39 2.13
C GLN A 144 10.66 -18.67 1.61
N SER A 145 9.34 -18.78 1.74
CA SER A 145 8.61 -19.93 1.19
C SER A 145 8.73 -20.01 -0.34
N LEU A 146 8.73 -18.86 -1.02
CA LEU A 146 8.97 -18.81 -2.47
C LEU A 146 10.39 -19.27 -2.83
N GLY A 147 11.39 -18.81 -2.09
CA GLY A 147 12.78 -19.25 -2.25
C GLY A 147 12.95 -20.75 -2.05
N GLU A 148 12.33 -21.31 -1.00
CA GLU A 148 12.30 -22.75 -0.75
C GLU A 148 11.68 -23.54 -1.92
N MET A 149 10.61 -23.02 -2.53
CA MET A 149 9.99 -23.63 -3.72
C MET A 149 10.88 -23.57 -4.97
N MET A 150 11.66 -22.50 -5.14
CA MET A 150 12.57 -22.33 -6.28
C MET A 150 13.96 -22.95 -6.08
N GLY A 151 14.20 -23.57 -4.91
CA GLY A 151 15.50 -24.16 -4.56
C GLY A 151 16.57 -23.12 -4.22
N ASP A 152 16.17 -21.87 -3.99
CA ASP A 152 17.06 -20.76 -3.67
C ASP A 152 16.60 -20.07 -2.39
N VAL A 153 17.21 -20.45 -1.27
CA VAL A 153 16.83 -19.99 0.07
C VAL A 153 17.73 -18.87 0.57
N ASP A 154 18.70 -18.41 -0.23
CA ASP A 154 19.66 -17.41 0.21
C ASP A 154 19.00 -16.01 0.23
N PRO A 155 18.92 -15.36 1.41
CA PRO A 155 18.47 -13.98 1.53
C PRO A 155 19.15 -13.01 0.57
N ASP A 156 20.42 -13.23 0.23
CA ASP A 156 21.17 -12.38 -0.69
C ASP A 156 20.68 -12.52 -2.13
N ASN A 157 20.31 -13.73 -2.57
CA ASN A 157 19.79 -13.96 -3.92
C ASN A 157 18.39 -13.37 -4.11
N ILE A 158 17.52 -13.51 -3.10
CA ILE A 158 16.19 -12.90 -3.09
C ILE A 158 16.29 -11.36 -3.09
N ALA A 159 17.29 -10.81 -2.40
CA ALA A 159 17.50 -9.37 -2.35
C ALA A 159 17.89 -8.78 -3.72
N LEU A 160 18.53 -9.57 -4.59
CA LEU A 160 18.89 -9.12 -5.95
C LEU A 160 17.66 -8.77 -6.80
N TRP A 161 16.49 -9.37 -6.55
CA TRP A 161 15.24 -9.03 -7.26
C TRP A 161 14.81 -7.58 -7.03
N PHE A 162 15.33 -6.92 -5.99
CA PHE A 162 15.03 -5.53 -5.67
C PHE A 162 16.12 -4.56 -6.16
N ALA A 163 17.28 -5.09 -6.59
CA ALA A 163 18.43 -4.29 -7.01
C ALA A 163 18.30 -3.74 -8.45
N GLU A 164 17.31 -4.22 -9.20
CA GLU A 164 17.15 -3.96 -10.63
C GLU A 164 17.01 -2.45 -10.93
N ASP A 165 17.94 -1.93 -11.73
CA ASP A 165 17.97 -0.53 -12.20
C ASP A 165 17.05 -0.29 -13.41
N GLU A 166 16.48 -1.36 -13.98
CA GLU A 166 15.61 -1.29 -15.16
C GLU A 166 14.17 -0.90 -14.81
N ALA A 167 13.75 -1.10 -13.56
CA ALA A 167 12.46 -0.71 -13.04
C ALA A 167 12.32 0.82 -12.95
N VAL A 168 11.57 1.41 -13.89
CA VAL A 168 11.29 2.86 -13.91
C VAL A 168 10.10 3.15 -13.00
N MET A 169 10.28 4.00 -11.98
CA MET A 169 9.17 4.44 -11.14
C MET A 169 8.18 5.30 -11.96
N THR A 170 6.91 4.88 -12.02
CA THR A 170 5.84 5.54 -12.76
C THR A 170 4.82 6.24 -11.86
N GLY A 171 4.77 5.91 -10.56
CA GLY A 171 3.85 6.55 -9.63
C GLY A 171 4.18 6.32 -8.16
N GLN A 172 3.68 7.23 -7.33
CA GLN A 172 3.74 7.13 -5.89
C GLN A 172 2.41 7.63 -5.28
N ALA A 173 1.85 6.86 -4.36
CA ALA A 173 0.75 7.26 -3.51
C ALA A 173 1.18 7.11 -2.05
N ILE A 174 0.98 8.12 -1.22
CA ILE A 174 1.25 8.07 0.22
C ILE A 174 -0.03 8.47 0.95
N ASP A 175 -0.48 7.60 1.83
CA ASP A 175 -1.49 7.91 2.83
C ASP A 175 -0.78 7.98 4.18
N GLU A 176 -0.35 9.19 4.55
CA GLU A 176 0.35 9.42 5.80
C GLU A 176 -0.52 9.07 7.01
N GLU A 177 -1.83 9.35 6.96
CA GLU A 177 -2.76 9.07 8.06
C GLU A 177 -2.90 7.57 8.30
N ALA A 178 -3.10 6.80 7.22
CA ALA A 178 -3.12 5.35 7.25
C ALA A 178 -1.71 4.75 7.42
N GLY A 179 -0.65 5.55 7.33
CA GLY A 179 0.74 5.10 7.33
C GLY A 179 0.99 4.00 6.31
N THR A 180 0.44 4.18 5.11
CA THR A 180 0.64 3.28 3.96
C THR A 180 1.17 4.08 2.78
N ALA A 181 1.92 3.42 1.92
CA ALA A 181 2.29 3.99 0.64
C ALA A 181 2.33 2.91 -0.43
N GLN A 182 2.27 3.34 -1.69
CA GLN A 182 2.46 2.48 -2.85
C GLN A 182 3.44 3.16 -3.78
N LEU A 183 4.54 2.48 -4.07
CA LEU A 183 5.41 2.83 -5.18
C LEU A 183 5.03 1.96 -6.37
N THR A 184 4.94 2.54 -7.55
CA THR A 184 4.61 1.83 -8.78
C THR A 184 5.77 1.96 -9.73
N PHE A 185 6.25 0.82 -10.21
CA PHE A 185 7.36 0.71 -11.15
C PHE A 185 6.87 0.06 -12.44
N ARG A 186 7.59 0.30 -13.54
CA ARG A 186 7.38 -0.36 -14.81
C ARG A 186 8.70 -0.94 -15.28
N GLU A 187 8.67 -2.21 -15.65
CA GLU A 187 9.83 -2.99 -16.06
C GLU A 187 9.39 -4.00 -17.11
N ASN A 188 10.06 -4.03 -18.26
CA ASN A 188 9.76 -4.99 -19.34
C ASN A 188 8.26 -5.09 -19.71
N GLY A 189 7.54 -3.95 -19.68
CA GLY A 189 6.10 -3.88 -19.96
C GLY A 189 5.19 -4.30 -18.80
N GLN A 190 5.73 -4.87 -17.73
CA GLN A 190 5.03 -5.20 -16.50
C GLN A 190 4.95 -3.98 -15.59
N THR A 191 3.89 -3.92 -14.77
CA THR A 191 3.73 -2.91 -13.72
C THR A 191 3.89 -3.59 -12.37
N ILE A 192 4.80 -3.08 -11.55
CA ILE A 192 5.09 -3.63 -10.22
C ILE A 192 4.60 -2.63 -9.18
N HIS A 193 3.69 -3.05 -8.32
CA HIS A 193 3.22 -2.27 -7.18
C HIS A 193 3.91 -2.76 -5.91
N VAL A 194 4.71 -1.90 -5.32
CA VAL A 194 5.39 -2.12 -4.04
C VAL A 194 4.59 -1.39 -2.98
N ARG A 195 3.87 -2.14 -2.15
CA ARG A 195 3.13 -1.60 -1.01
C ARG A 195 4.06 -1.47 0.19
N TRP A 196 4.00 -0.32 0.84
CA TRP A 196 4.72 0.01 2.06
C TRP A 196 3.75 0.25 3.19
N VAL A 197 4.17 -0.14 4.39
CA VAL A 197 3.50 0.17 5.64
C VAL A 197 4.51 0.76 6.59
N GLN A 198 4.05 1.70 7.40
CA GLN A 198 4.84 2.26 8.47
C GLN A 198 4.97 1.26 9.63
N ASP A 199 6.22 1.02 10.07
CA ASP A 199 6.56 0.27 11.27
C ASP A 199 7.56 1.06 12.12
N GLY A 200 7.10 1.57 13.26
CA GLY A 200 7.77 2.59 14.04
C GLY A 200 7.94 3.88 13.24
N THR A 201 9.16 4.40 13.21
CA THR A 201 9.53 5.61 12.46
C THR A 201 10.18 5.28 11.12
N ARG A 202 9.90 4.10 10.55
CA ARG A 202 10.43 3.65 9.27
C ARG A 202 9.33 3.11 8.38
N TRP A 203 9.57 3.13 7.08
CA TRP A 203 8.77 2.43 6.09
C TRP A 203 9.30 1.02 5.89
N LYS A 204 8.39 0.07 5.77
CA LYS A 204 8.70 -1.31 5.39
C LYS A 204 7.83 -1.75 4.23
N ILE A 205 8.39 -2.55 3.34
CA ILE A 205 7.72 -3.22 2.26
C ILE A 205 6.85 -4.32 2.86
N ASP A 206 5.56 -4.23 2.60
CA ASP A 206 4.56 -5.20 3.06
C ASP A 206 4.18 -6.20 1.97
N ARG A 207 4.14 -5.75 0.72
CA ARG A 207 3.65 -6.56 -0.39
C ARG A 207 4.21 -6.10 -1.72
N LEU A 208 4.40 -7.06 -2.60
CA LEU A 208 4.70 -6.86 -4.02
C LEU A 208 3.52 -7.40 -4.82
N ARG A 209 3.11 -6.68 -5.87
CA ARG A 209 2.11 -7.14 -6.83
C ARG A 209 2.64 -6.86 -8.22
N HIS A 210 2.63 -7.89 -9.07
CA HIS A 210 2.97 -7.77 -10.48
C HIS A 210 1.67 -7.75 -11.29
N GLU A 211 1.55 -6.78 -12.18
CA GLU A 211 0.52 -6.72 -13.20
C GLU A 211 1.21 -6.91 -14.55
N MET A 212 0.94 -8.04 -15.21
CA MET A 212 1.46 -8.28 -16.56
C MET A 212 0.63 -7.52 -17.60
N PRO A 213 1.25 -7.06 -18.69
CA PRO A 213 0.49 -6.55 -19.82
C PRO A 213 -0.33 -7.71 -20.39
N ASN A 214 -1.63 -7.51 -20.58
CA ASN A 214 -2.45 -8.45 -21.32
C ASN A 214 -1.96 -8.54 -22.76
N GLU A 215 -1.70 -9.76 -23.27
CA GLU A 215 -1.42 -9.96 -24.69
C GLU A 215 -2.61 -9.58 -25.59
N ASP A 216 -3.85 -9.49 -25.04
CA ASP A 216 -5.07 -9.30 -25.84
C ASP A 216 -6.05 -8.20 -25.36
N GLY A 217 -5.62 -7.27 -24.51
CA GLY A 217 -6.39 -6.03 -24.26
C GLY A 217 -7.70 -6.13 -23.45
N ASP A 218 -8.22 -7.30 -23.10
CA ASP A 218 -9.42 -7.43 -22.24
C ASP A 218 -9.15 -8.26 -20.97
N ILE A 219 -9.36 -7.62 -19.82
CA ILE A 219 -9.30 -8.12 -18.42
C ILE A 219 -7.89 -8.47 -17.89
N PRO A 220 -7.30 -7.68 -16.97
CA PRO A 220 -5.97 -7.96 -16.42
C PRO A 220 -5.95 -9.33 -15.72
N GLN A 221 -5.04 -10.22 -16.11
CA GLN A 221 -4.75 -11.41 -15.32
C GLN A 221 -4.04 -11.00 -14.03
N ILE A 222 -4.75 -11.10 -12.92
CA ILE A 222 -4.19 -10.90 -11.57
C ILE A 222 -3.42 -12.18 -11.23
N ILE A 223 -2.09 -12.16 -11.33
CA ILE A 223 -1.28 -13.11 -10.57
C ILE A 223 -1.10 -12.50 -9.18
N LEU A 224 -1.99 -12.88 -8.26
CA LEU A 224 -1.59 -12.92 -6.87
C LEU A 224 -0.46 -13.93 -6.79
N THR A 225 0.61 -13.60 -6.07
CA THR A 225 1.33 -14.61 -5.29
C THR A 225 0.36 -15.16 -4.23
N ASP A 226 -0.64 -15.93 -4.67
CA ASP A 226 -1.59 -16.66 -3.84
C ASP A 226 -1.00 -18.05 -3.60
N VAL A 227 -0.34 -18.22 -2.45
CA VAL A 227 0.11 -19.54 -1.96
C VAL A 227 -1.01 -20.22 -1.16
N ALA A 228 -2.28 -19.97 -1.49
CA ALA A 228 -3.42 -20.45 -0.73
C ALA A 228 -4.62 -20.80 -1.62
N ALA A 229 -4.44 -21.67 -2.61
CA ALA A 229 -5.54 -22.44 -3.22
C ALA A 229 -4.97 -23.57 -4.09
N MET A 230 -4.34 -24.56 -3.47
CA MET A 230 -4.21 -25.89 -4.07
C MET A 230 -4.66 -26.93 -3.05
N ASP A 231 -5.97 -26.90 -2.75
CA ASP A 231 -6.70 -28.09 -2.34
C ASP A 231 -7.56 -28.47 -3.52
N GLY A 232 -7.39 -29.72 -3.97
CA GLY A 232 -8.05 -30.24 -5.14
C GLY A 232 -9.57 -30.33 -4.96
N ASP A 233 -10.29 -30.13 -6.04
CA ASP A 233 -11.10 -31.19 -6.62
C ASP A 233 -11.64 -30.77 -8.00
N GLU A 234 -11.82 -31.79 -8.83
CA GLU A 234 -12.76 -31.85 -9.96
C GLU A 234 -12.40 -31.14 -11.29
N TRP A 235 -11.71 -31.93 -12.12
CA TRP A 235 -11.85 -31.87 -13.58
C TRP A 235 -13.27 -32.31 -13.99
N GLY A 236 -13.99 -31.43 -14.70
CA GLY A 236 -15.32 -31.72 -15.23
C GLY A 236 -15.73 -30.77 -16.36
N ASP A 237 -15.23 -31.10 -17.56
CA ASP A 237 -15.95 -31.14 -18.85
C ASP A 237 -16.75 -29.94 -19.42
N ASP A 238 -16.38 -29.62 -20.67
CA ASP A 238 -17.24 -29.33 -21.84
C ASP A 238 -17.92 -27.95 -22.13
N ARG A 239 -17.51 -27.41 -23.30
CA ARG A 239 -18.26 -26.69 -24.38
C ARG A 239 -18.33 -25.13 -24.41
N PRO A 240 -18.53 -24.49 -25.60
CA PRO A 240 -17.65 -24.38 -26.78
C PRO A 240 -17.58 -22.91 -27.33
N PRO A 241 -16.89 -22.61 -28.45
CA PRO A 241 -16.50 -21.23 -28.81
C PRO A 241 -17.48 -20.53 -29.78
N GLY A 242 -17.58 -19.20 -29.64
CA GLY A 242 -17.85 -18.30 -30.78
C GLY A 242 -18.98 -17.31 -30.61
N ALA A 243 -18.66 -16.01 -30.66
CA ALA A 243 -19.30 -15.02 -31.54
C ALA A 243 -18.67 -13.62 -31.32
N ARG A 244 -17.77 -13.21 -32.22
CA ARG A 244 -17.42 -11.79 -32.39
C ARG A 244 -18.58 -11.08 -33.09
N LYS A 245 -19.02 -9.93 -32.56
CA LYS A 245 -19.67 -8.88 -33.37
C LYS A 245 -18.87 -7.59 -33.25
N ARG A 246 -18.26 -7.21 -34.38
CA ARG A 246 -17.72 -5.88 -34.67
C ARG A 246 -18.87 -4.89 -34.79
N GLY A 247 -18.66 -3.67 -34.29
CA GLY A 247 -19.34 -2.47 -34.79
C GLY A 247 -20.20 -1.74 -33.76
N ALA A 248 -19.55 -1.03 -32.84
CA ALA A 248 -20.03 0.23 -32.27
C ALA A 248 -18.81 0.95 -31.69
N ALA A 249 -18.67 2.26 -31.93
CA ALA A 249 -17.62 3.05 -31.30
C ALA A 249 -17.77 2.90 -29.77
N ASP A 250 -16.70 2.45 -29.12
CA ASP A 250 -16.73 2.08 -27.71
C ASP A 250 -17.16 3.27 -26.83
N PRO A 251 -18.28 3.17 -26.10
CA PRO A 251 -18.66 4.16 -25.08
C PRO A 251 -17.63 4.24 -23.94
N ASP A 252 -16.68 3.31 -23.92
CA ASP A 252 -15.74 3.06 -22.84
C ASP A 252 -14.51 4.00 -22.85
N GLU A 253 -14.17 4.64 -23.98
CA GLU A 253 -13.12 5.69 -24.00
C GLU A 253 -13.59 6.97 -23.29
N ALA A 254 -14.88 7.31 -23.39
CA ALA A 254 -15.46 8.46 -22.69
C ALA A 254 -15.64 8.19 -21.19
N ALA A 255 -15.91 6.94 -20.81
CA ALA A 255 -16.00 6.51 -19.42
C ALA A 255 -14.63 6.49 -18.71
N LYS A 256 -13.55 6.09 -19.41
CA LYS A 256 -12.18 6.10 -18.87
C LYS A 256 -11.64 7.52 -18.63
N ALA A 257 -12.10 8.53 -19.37
CA ALA A 257 -11.73 9.92 -19.12
C ALA A 257 -12.30 10.48 -17.80
N ASN A 258 -13.38 9.90 -17.26
CA ASN A 258 -14.04 10.36 -16.03
C ASN A 258 -13.54 9.70 -14.74
N ASN A 259 -12.70 8.67 -14.82
CA ASN A 259 -12.12 7.97 -13.65
C ASN A 259 -10.60 8.19 -13.46
N LEU A 260 -10.01 9.14 -14.18
CA LEU A 260 -8.67 9.63 -13.88
C LEU A 260 -8.66 10.31 -12.50
N ALA A 261 -7.78 9.87 -11.60
CA ALA A 261 -7.58 10.53 -10.31
C ALA A 261 -7.39 12.05 -10.53
N PRO A 262 -8.09 12.94 -9.80
CA PRO A 262 -8.06 14.38 -10.05
C PRO A 262 -6.65 14.98 -10.12
N ALA A 263 -5.71 14.42 -9.35
CA ALA A 263 -4.31 14.81 -9.34
C ALA A 263 -3.59 14.53 -10.68
N LEU A 264 -3.83 13.38 -11.30
CA LEU A 264 -3.19 13.01 -12.57
C LEU A 264 -3.74 13.86 -13.73
N LYS A 265 -5.03 14.18 -13.69
CA LYS A 265 -5.62 15.12 -14.66
C LYS A 265 -4.98 16.50 -14.56
N ALA A 266 -4.83 17.03 -13.34
CA ALA A 266 -4.17 18.31 -13.10
C ALA A 266 -2.70 18.30 -13.55
N GLU A 267 -1.99 17.18 -13.36
CA GLU A 267 -0.61 17.03 -13.81
C GLU A 267 -0.47 17.03 -15.34
N ILE A 268 -1.38 16.37 -16.05
CA ILE A 268 -1.41 16.37 -17.53
C ILE A 268 -1.68 17.78 -18.03
N GLU A 269 -2.68 18.47 -17.49
CA GLU A 269 -3.03 19.85 -17.86
C GLU A 269 -1.87 20.82 -17.60
N ALA A 270 -1.20 20.70 -16.45
CA ALA A 270 -0.02 21.51 -16.13
C ALA A 270 1.17 21.23 -17.07
N SER A 271 1.33 19.98 -17.51
CA SER A 271 2.39 19.60 -18.46
C SER A 271 2.07 20.11 -19.87
N VAL A 272 0.80 20.06 -20.29
CA VAL A 272 0.36 20.65 -21.57
C VAL A 272 0.59 22.16 -21.58
N ALA A 273 0.25 22.88 -20.51
CA ALA A 273 0.51 24.32 -20.42
C ALA A 273 2.00 24.66 -20.59
N LYS A 274 2.89 23.81 -20.07
CA LYS A 274 4.35 23.98 -20.19
C LYS A 274 4.92 23.64 -21.57
N LEU A 275 4.13 23.06 -22.47
CA LEU A 275 4.54 22.87 -23.86
C LEU A 275 4.60 24.20 -24.63
N GLY A 276 3.82 25.21 -24.21
CA GLY A 276 3.86 26.57 -24.77
C GLY A 276 4.79 27.53 -24.02
N ASP A 277 5.58 27.05 -23.04
CA ASP A 277 6.49 27.90 -22.28
C ASP A 277 7.60 28.45 -23.18
N SER A 278 8.02 29.69 -22.97
CA SER A 278 9.15 30.32 -23.68
C SER A 278 10.49 29.60 -23.45
N ASP A 279 10.66 28.90 -22.32
CA ASP A 279 11.86 28.13 -21.99
C ASP A 279 11.88 26.75 -22.68
N ALA A 280 12.89 26.52 -23.52
CA ALA A 280 13.09 25.26 -24.23
C ALA A 280 13.33 24.06 -23.30
N ALA A 281 13.96 24.26 -22.15
CA ALA A 281 14.17 23.20 -21.17
C ALA A 281 12.85 22.78 -20.51
N ALA A 282 11.99 23.75 -20.18
CA ALA A 282 10.65 23.50 -19.68
C ALA A 282 9.78 22.73 -20.68
N ARG A 283 9.80 23.10 -21.97
CA ARG A 283 9.07 22.39 -23.04
C ARG A 283 9.54 20.95 -23.20
N THR A 284 10.85 20.73 -23.19
CA THR A 284 11.45 19.38 -23.33
C THR A 284 11.05 18.49 -22.16
N LYS A 285 11.09 19.02 -20.94
CA LYS A 285 10.68 18.29 -19.73
C LYS A 285 9.19 17.98 -19.72
N ALA A 286 8.36 18.91 -20.17
CA ALA A 286 6.92 18.72 -20.30
C ALA A 286 6.58 17.65 -21.35
N ARG A 287 7.26 17.65 -22.50
CA ARG A 287 7.11 16.64 -23.53
C ARG A 287 7.56 15.26 -23.06
N ALA A 288 8.70 15.18 -22.39
CA ALA A 288 9.16 13.94 -21.76
C ALA A 288 8.13 13.42 -20.76
N ARG A 289 7.59 14.30 -19.90
CA ARG A 289 6.58 13.94 -18.90
C ARG A 289 5.28 13.44 -19.52
N LEU A 290 4.78 14.09 -20.57
CA LEU A 290 3.58 13.63 -21.28
C LEU A 290 3.81 12.29 -22.00
N LYS A 291 5.01 12.06 -22.52
CA LYS A 291 5.42 10.77 -23.10
C LYS A 291 5.53 9.67 -22.03
N GLU A 292 6.03 10.00 -20.83
CA GLU A 292 6.07 9.11 -19.67
C GLU A 292 4.66 8.71 -19.19
N ILE A 293 3.72 9.64 -19.16
CA ILE A 293 2.31 9.37 -18.79
C ILE A 293 1.64 8.45 -19.82
N GLY A 294 1.97 8.60 -21.10
CA GLY A 294 1.63 7.63 -22.14
C GLY A 294 0.14 7.56 -22.50
N PRO A 295 -0.43 6.36 -22.76
CA PRO A 295 -1.80 6.20 -23.26
C PRO A 295 -2.88 6.86 -22.41
N THR A 296 -2.65 6.96 -21.10
CA THR A 296 -3.54 7.57 -20.12
C THR A 296 -3.72 9.08 -20.36
N ALA A 297 -2.74 9.76 -20.94
CA ALA A 297 -2.85 11.17 -21.30
C ALA A 297 -3.66 11.39 -22.59
N ARG A 298 -3.79 10.37 -23.45
CA ARG A 298 -4.37 10.53 -24.80
C ARG A 298 -5.79 11.11 -24.82
N PRO A 299 -6.75 10.69 -23.95
CA PRO A 299 -8.09 11.27 -23.94
C PRO A 299 -8.10 12.77 -23.61
N LEU A 300 -7.17 13.24 -22.78
CA LEU A 300 -7.03 14.64 -22.42
C LEU A 300 -6.24 15.42 -23.49
N LEU A 301 -5.18 14.83 -24.03
CA LEU A 301 -4.38 15.43 -25.11
C LEU A 301 -5.18 15.64 -26.39
N LYS A 302 -6.15 14.76 -26.71
CA LYS A 302 -7.07 14.95 -27.85
C LYS A 302 -7.79 16.32 -27.83
N LYS A 303 -7.99 16.92 -26.64
CA LYS A 303 -8.61 18.26 -26.50
C LYS A 303 -7.72 19.41 -26.98
N TYR A 304 -6.41 19.19 -27.05
CA TYR A 304 -5.40 20.21 -27.39
C TYR A 304 -4.84 20.05 -28.82
N LEU A 305 -5.47 19.22 -29.66
CA LEU A 305 -5.06 19.02 -31.06
C LEU A 305 -5.17 20.29 -31.92
N ASN A 306 -6.08 21.19 -31.55
CA ASN A 306 -6.37 22.45 -32.23
C ASN A 306 -6.09 23.66 -31.30
N ASP A 307 -5.12 23.52 -30.39
CA ASP A 307 -4.73 24.63 -29.51
C ASP A 307 -4.25 25.84 -30.35
N PRO A 308 -4.59 27.08 -29.97
CA PRO A 308 -4.11 28.28 -30.66
C PRO A 308 -2.59 28.43 -30.62
N ASP A 309 -1.90 27.79 -29.68
CA ASP A 309 -0.44 27.71 -29.67
C ASP A 309 0.04 26.61 -30.63
N PRO A 310 0.79 26.96 -31.71
CA PRO A 310 1.26 25.99 -32.69
C PRO A 310 2.26 24.97 -32.10
N GLU A 311 3.00 25.31 -31.05
CA GLU A 311 3.94 24.39 -30.38
C GLU A 311 3.20 23.31 -29.60
N ILE A 312 2.13 23.71 -28.88
CA ILE A 312 1.26 22.78 -28.16
C ILE A 312 0.57 21.85 -29.15
N ALA A 313 -0.08 22.41 -30.18
CA ALA A 313 -0.84 21.62 -31.15
C ALA A 313 0.03 20.63 -31.93
N THR A 314 1.26 21.02 -32.29
CA THR A 314 2.20 20.15 -33.02
C THR A 314 2.76 19.05 -32.12
N THR A 315 3.19 19.40 -30.91
CA THR A 315 3.70 18.41 -29.94
C THR A 315 2.63 17.41 -29.52
N VAL A 316 1.39 17.86 -29.33
CA VAL A 316 0.24 16.99 -29.04
C VAL A 316 -0.05 16.04 -30.19
N ARG A 317 0.01 16.50 -31.44
CA ARG A 317 -0.11 15.63 -32.63
C ARG A 317 0.98 14.56 -32.67
N GLU A 318 2.23 14.93 -32.39
CA GLU A 318 3.36 13.99 -32.34
C GLU A 318 3.21 12.96 -31.22
N LEU A 319 2.71 13.36 -30.04
CA LEU A 319 2.48 12.46 -28.91
C LEU A 319 1.29 11.52 -29.11
N LEU A 320 0.33 11.90 -29.96
CA LEU A 320 -0.85 11.10 -30.31
C LEU A 320 -0.64 10.21 -31.54
N ALA A 321 0.38 10.49 -32.36
CA ALA A 321 0.72 9.64 -33.49
C ALA A 321 1.10 8.22 -33.01
N PRO A 322 0.69 7.15 -33.74
CA PRO A 322 1.21 5.82 -33.49
C PRO A 322 2.73 5.78 -33.74
N PRO A 323 3.49 4.97 -32.99
CA PRO A 323 4.93 4.81 -33.21
C PRO A 323 5.25 4.21 -34.58
#